data_AF-A0A949XE71-F1
#
_entry.id   AF-A0A949XE71-F1
#
_cell.length_a   1.000
_cell.length_b   1.000
_cell.length_c   1.000
_cell.angle_alpha   90.00
_cell.angle_beta   90.00
_cell.angle_gamma   90.00
#
_symmetry.space_group_name_H-M   'P 1'
#
loop_
_entity.id
_entity.type
_entity.pdbx_description
1 polymer ?
#
loop_
_entity_poly.entity_id
_entity_poly.type
_entity_poly.pdbx_seq_one_letter_code
_entity_poly.pdbx_strand_id
1 'polypeptide(L)'
;MPLGKVIDGPVHLSYPYILEWQGSVYCIPEQARGHAIVLYRATDFPNKWERVGEVLSGVEAIDPTIFRYDSHWWLAYTDASFDRHGRLMLWYSTELTGPWKPHALNPVKIDPRSSRSAGPPLRYGEHLIRPAQDCSGEYGARVVFNRIIELTPEKFHEEVIGELKPDPNGPYPAGLHTICRTGDVAVVDGKAYVINAKALLTKYAARLAQRRLEISRVKTQ
;
A
#
# COMPACT_ATOMS: atom_id res chain seq x y z
N MET A 1 -17.16 -9.55 14.44
CA MET A 1 -16.55 -8.36 15.07
C MET A 1 -15.25 -8.05 14.37
N PRO A 2 -14.85 -6.77 14.19
CA PRO A 2 -13.54 -6.45 13.64
C PRO A 2 -12.44 -7.04 14.54
N LEU A 3 -11.34 -7.52 13.93
CA LEU A 3 -10.25 -8.25 14.60
C LEU A 3 -9.46 -7.41 15.62
N GLY A 4 -9.68 -6.09 15.67
CA GLY A 4 -8.84 -5.18 16.46
C GLY A 4 -7.46 -4.96 15.83
N LYS A 5 -6.53 -4.41 16.60
CA LYS A 5 -5.14 -4.18 16.16
C LYS A 5 -4.32 -5.45 16.38
N VAL A 6 -3.88 -6.10 15.29
CA VAL A 6 -3.14 -7.38 15.31
C VAL A 6 -1.63 -7.23 15.08
N ILE A 7 -1.20 -6.10 14.50
CA ILE A 7 0.20 -5.69 14.42
C ILE A 7 0.31 -4.34 15.10
N ASP A 8 1.16 -4.25 16.13
CA ASP A 8 1.50 -2.99 16.78
C ASP A 8 2.89 -2.53 16.37
N GLY A 9 2.98 -1.29 15.91
CA GLY A 9 4.21 -0.64 15.49
C GLY A 9 4.28 0.77 16.08
N PRO A 10 5.48 1.36 16.16
CA PRO A 10 5.67 2.70 16.72
C PRO A 10 5.05 3.82 15.87
N VAL A 11 4.60 3.50 14.65
CA VAL A 11 4.01 4.41 13.67
C VAL A 11 2.67 3.88 13.16
N HIS A 12 1.94 4.73 12.42
CA HIS A 12 0.72 4.31 11.74
C HIS A 12 1.04 3.26 10.66
N LEU A 13 0.26 2.18 10.66
CA LEU A 13 0.33 1.11 9.67
C LEU A 13 -0.92 1.14 8.78
N SER A 14 -0.70 1.05 7.47
CA SER A 14 -1.71 1.04 6.41
C SER A 14 -1.35 -0.06 5.40
N TYR A 15 -2.18 -0.26 4.37
CA TYR A 15 -1.91 -1.15 3.24
C TYR A 15 -1.29 -2.51 3.67
N PRO A 16 -2.03 -3.37 4.39
CA PRO A 16 -1.49 -4.65 4.84
C PRO A 16 -1.33 -5.61 3.65
N TYR A 17 -0.13 -5.63 3.04
CA TYR A 17 0.14 -6.51 1.91
C TYR A 17 0.40 -7.94 2.39
N ILE A 18 -0.55 -8.85 2.16
CA ILE A 18 -0.47 -10.26 2.58
C ILE A 18 0.00 -11.12 1.41
N LEU A 19 0.92 -12.06 1.69
CA LEU A 19 1.36 -13.08 0.74
C LEU A 19 1.60 -14.43 1.44
N GLU A 20 1.42 -15.51 0.69
CA GLU A 20 1.76 -16.87 1.14
C GLU A 20 3.07 -17.32 0.49
N TRP A 21 3.97 -17.89 1.30
CA TRP A 21 5.22 -18.46 0.83
C TRP A 21 5.66 -19.63 1.70
N GLN A 22 6.03 -20.75 1.08
CA GLN A 22 6.50 -21.96 1.77
C GLN A 22 5.58 -22.40 2.94
N GLY A 23 4.26 -22.34 2.73
CA GLY A 23 3.27 -22.72 3.74
C GLY A 23 3.09 -21.74 4.90
N SER A 24 3.74 -20.57 4.85
CA SER A 24 3.60 -19.50 5.84
C SER A 24 2.90 -18.28 5.24
N VAL A 25 2.14 -17.57 6.06
CA VAL A 25 1.52 -16.29 5.69
C VAL A 25 2.40 -15.15 6.18
N TYR A 26 2.68 -14.20 5.30
CA TYR A 26 3.48 -13.01 5.57
C TYR A 26 2.65 -11.73 5.35
N CYS A 27 3.07 -10.65 6.01
CA CYS A 27 2.48 -9.33 5.86
C CYS A 27 3.55 -8.25 5.78
N ILE A 28 3.37 -7.29 4.88
CA ILE A 28 4.19 -6.10 4.73
C ILE A 28 3.25 -4.89 4.77
N PRO A 29 3.08 -4.25 5.92
CA PRO A 29 2.31 -3.03 6.00
C PRO A 29 3.08 -1.84 5.39
N GLU A 30 2.35 -0.86 4.85
CA GLU A 30 2.88 0.48 4.67
C GLU A 30 3.18 1.10 6.04
N GLN A 31 4.40 1.63 6.18
CA GLN A 31 4.83 2.33 7.39
C GLN A 31 5.87 3.42 7.06
N ALA A 32 5.63 4.21 6.01
CA ALA A 32 6.59 5.19 5.48
C ALA A 32 7.25 6.09 6.54
N ARG A 33 6.49 6.50 7.58
CA ARG A 33 7.01 7.31 8.71
C ARG A 33 8.01 6.60 9.61
N GLY A 34 8.07 5.28 9.54
CA GLY A 34 9.06 4.45 10.23
C GLY A 34 10.37 4.28 9.47
N HIS A 35 10.49 4.87 8.26
CA HIS A 35 11.68 4.82 7.41
C HIS A 35 12.19 3.39 7.13
N ALA A 36 11.29 2.41 7.04
CA ALA A 36 11.65 1.02 6.78
C ALA A 36 10.49 0.25 6.15
N ILE A 37 10.80 -0.85 5.47
CA ILE A 37 9.83 -1.86 5.06
C ILE A 37 10.10 -3.10 5.92
N VAL A 38 9.11 -3.53 6.70
CA VAL A 38 9.26 -4.64 7.65
C VAL A 38 8.38 -5.81 7.22
N LEU A 39 8.98 -7.00 7.23
CA LEU A 39 8.29 -8.26 6.99
C LEU A 39 7.81 -8.86 8.30
N TYR A 40 6.54 -9.22 8.36
CA TYR A 40 5.93 -9.98 9.44
C TYR A 40 5.51 -11.37 8.96
N ARG A 41 5.55 -12.37 9.85
CA ARG A 41 5.03 -13.72 9.61
C ARG A 41 3.90 -14.00 10.59
N ALA A 42 2.82 -14.61 10.12
CA ALA A 42 1.74 -15.03 11.00
C ALA A 42 2.16 -16.28 11.78
N THR A 43 2.02 -16.24 13.11
CA THR A 43 2.15 -17.42 13.97
C THR A 43 0.79 -18.07 14.27
N ASP A 44 -0.28 -17.29 14.11
CA ASP A 44 -1.68 -17.72 14.21
C ASP A 44 -2.52 -16.77 13.34
N PHE A 45 -2.73 -17.12 12.08
CA PHE A 45 -3.41 -16.24 11.12
C PHE A 45 -4.92 -16.16 11.40
N PRO A 46 -5.55 -14.97 11.41
CA PRO A 46 -4.99 -13.64 11.13
C PRO A 46 -4.58 -12.84 12.39
N ASN A 47 -4.57 -13.48 13.56
CA ASN A 47 -4.57 -12.83 14.88
C ASN A 47 -3.19 -12.49 15.43
N LYS A 48 -2.18 -13.32 15.20
CA LYS A 48 -0.83 -13.14 15.76
C LYS A 48 0.23 -13.12 14.67
N TRP A 49 1.11 -12.14 14.80
CA TRP A 49 2.18 -11.86 13.87
C TRP A 49 3.48 -11.64 14.63
N GLU A 50 4.59 -12.12 14.06
CA GLU A 50 5.93 -11.85 14.56
C GLU A 50 6.74 -11.11 13.50
N ARG A 51 7.63 -10.22 13.96
CA ARG A 51 8.53 -9.48 13.08
C ARG A 51 9.65 -10.40 12.61
N VAL A 52 9.76 -10.60 11.29
CA VAL A 52 10.85 -11.37 10.68
C VAL A 52 12.10 -10.51 10.55
N GLY A 53 11.95 -9.28 10.06
CA GLY A 53 13.08 -8.39 9.83
C GLY A 53 12.74 -7.21 8.92
N GLU A 54 13.75 -6.37 8.67
CA GLU A 54 13.65 -5.28 7.71
C GLU A 54 14.01 -5.79 6.31
N VAL A 55 13.07 -5.62 5.39
CA VAL A 55 13.27 -5.84 3.95
C VAL A 55 14.17 -4.74 3.40
N LEU A 56 13.87 -3.49 3.77
CA LEU A 56 14.66 -2.29 3.48
C LEU A 56 14.63 -1.34 4.68
N SER A 57 15.72 -0.61 4.88
CA SER A 57 15.86 0.42 5.92
C SER A 57 16.22 1.77 5.30
N GLY A 58 15.91 2.87 6.00
CA GLY A 58 16.19 4.24 5.55
C GLY A 58 15.30 4.74 4.40
N VAL A 59 14.12 4.14 4.17
CA VAL A 59 13.24 4.47 3.04
C VAL A 59 11.84 4.91 3.48
N GLU A 60 11.30 5.95 2.84
CA GLU A 60 9.91 6.37 3.01
C GLU A 60 9.01 5.67 1.98
N ALA A 61 8.68 4.41 2.23
CA ALA A 61 7.98 3.56 1.28
C ALA A 61 6.45 3.58 1.43
N ILE A 62 5.76 4.03 0.38
CA ILE A 62 4.31 4.00 0.25
C ILE A 62 3.85 2.76 -0.53
N ASP A 63 2.79 2.12 -0.04
CA ASP A 63 2.16 0.90 -0.57
C ASP A 63 3.14 -0.20 -1.05
N PRO A 64 4.07 -0.66 -0.19
CA PRO A 64 5.08 -1.67 -0.54
C PRO A 64 4.41 -2.99 -0.92
N THR A 65 4.77 -3.53 -2.09
CA THR A 65 4.13 -4.69 -2.69
C THR A 65 5.20 -5.66 -3.18
N ILE A 66 5.19 -6.90 -2.66
CA ILE A 66 6.16 -7.94 -3.05
C ILE A 66 5.52 -8.98 -3.96
N PHE A 67 6.17 -9.35 -5.05
CA PHE A 67 5.65 -10.35 -5.97
C PHE A 67 6.76 -11.16 -6.64
N ARG A 68 6.40 -12.34 -7.16
CA ARG A 68 7.30 -13.17 -7.97
C ARG A 68 7.14 -12.86 -9.45
N TYR A 69 8.26 -12.58 -10.10
CA TYR A 69 8.34 -12.49 -11.55
C TYR A 69 9.65 -13.12 -12.02
N ASP A 70 9.51 -14.10 -12.92
CA ASP A 70 10.60 -14.97 -13.35
C ASP A 70 11.35 -15.58 -12.15
N SER A 71 12.67 -15.45 -12.11
CA SER A 71 13.59 -16.01 -11.10
C SER A 71 13.70 -15.15 -9.84
N HIS A 72 13.10 -13.96 -9.81
CA HIS A 72 13.27 -12.99 -8.72
C HIS A 72 11.99 -12.72 -7.92
N TRP A 73 12.21 -12.43 -6.64
CA TRP A 73 11.29 -11.62 -5.85
C TRP A 73 11.49 -10.17 -6.22
N TRP A 74 10.40 -9.46 -6.38
CA TRP A 74 10.36 -8.03 -6.68
C TRP A 74 9.61 -7.32 -5.58
N LEU A 75 10.07 -6.12 -5.24
CA LEU A 75 9.45 -5.20 -4.30
C LEU A 75 9.22 -3.89 -5.03
N ALA A 76 7.95 -3.51 -5.16
CA ALA A 76 7.52 -2.23 -5.70
C ALA A 76 6.99 -1.33 -4.58
N TYR A 77 7.40 -0.06 -4.55
CA TYR A 77 6.84 0.94 -3.65
C TYR A 77 6.94 2.34 -4.28
N THR A 78 6.16 3.30 -3.77
CA THR A 78 6.33 4.72 -4.11
C THR A 78 7.23 5.40 -3.09
N ASP A 79 8.30 6.03 -3.56
CA ASP A 79 9.24 6.78 -2.71
C ASP A 79 8.68 8.15 -2.31
N ALA A 80 8.27 8.29 -1.06
CA ALA A 80 7.63 9.48 -0.51
C ALA A 80 8.59 10.59 -0.06
N SER A 81 9.91 10.37 -0.13
CA SER A 81 10.92 11.33 0.36
C SER A 81 10.94 12.66 -0.42
N PHE A 82 10.47 12.65 -1.67
CA PHE A 82 10.31 13.84 -2.51
C PHE A 82 8.86 14.08 -2.95
N ASP A 83 8.17 13.02 -3.39
CA ASP A 83 6.79 13.08 -3.88
C ASP A 83 6.04 11.81 -3.51
N ARG A 84 4.82 11.94 -3.00
CA ARG A 84 4.06 10.82 -2.41
C ARG A 84 3.34 9.94 -3.44
N HIS A 85 3.46 10.23 -4.74
CA HIS A 85 2.56 9.67 -5.75
C HIS A 85 3.25 9.09 -6.99
N GLY A 86 4.33 9.70 -7.44
CA GLY A 86 4.86 9.50 -8.79
C GLY A 86 6.12 8.67 -8.89
N ARG A 87 6.88 8.44 -7.82
CA ARG A 87 8.21 7.80 -7.91
C ARG A 87 8.15 6.30 -7.65
N LEU A 88 7.99 5.48 -8.69
CA LEU A 88 8.03 4.03 -8.57
C LEU A 88 9.47 3.53 -8.39
N MET A 89 9.71 2.83 -7.28
CA MET A 89 10.96 2.16 -6.97
C MET A 89 10.78 0.64 -7.11
N LEU A 90 11.79 -0.02 -7.65
CA LEU A 90 11.87 -1.48 -7.71
C LEU A 90 13.14 -1.99 -7.02
N TRP A 91 12.98 -3.05 -6.26
CA TRP A 91 14.08 -3.83 -5.68
C TRP A 91 13.86 -5.29 -5.99
N TYR A 92 14.94 -6.07 -6.03
CA TYR A 92 14.86 -7.50 -6.30
C TYR A 92 15.71 -8.32 -5.34
N SER A 93 15.33 -9.58 -5.16
CA SER A 93 16.09 -10.58 -4.41
C SER A 93 15.84 -11.99 -4.95
N THR A 94 16.75 -12.91 -4.67
CA THR A 94 16.54 -14.34 -4.90
C THR A 94 15.68 -14.97 -3.81
N GLU A 95 15.61 -14.35 -2.63
CA GLU A 95 14.86 -14.83 -1.46
C GLU A 95 13.91 -13.76 -0.92
N LEU A 96 12.79 -14.18 -0.34
CA LEU A 96 11.80 -13.24 0.21
C LEU A 96 12.40 -12.37 1.34
N THR A 97 13.29 -12.95 2.14
CA THR A 97 13.96 -12.29 3.27
C THR A 97 15.18 -11.48 2.86
N GLY A 98 15.50 -11.41 1.57
CA GLY A 98 16.68 -10.69 1.07
C GLY A 98 17.95 -11.55 1.01
N PRO A 99 19.11 -10.93 0.74
CA PRO A 99 19.32 -9.48 0.63
C PRO A 99 18.63 -8.89 -0.60
N TRP A 100 18.08 -7.68 -0.45
CA TRP A 100 17.43 -6.94 -1.53
C TRP A 100 18.40 -5.99 -2.20
N LYS A 101 18.38 -5.95 -3.54
CA LYS A 101 19.21 -5.09 -4.38
C LYS A 101 18.33 -4.07 -5.11
N PRO A 102 18.78 -2.80 -5.25
CA PRO A 102 18.02 -1.81 -5.99
C PRO A 102 18.05 -2.16 -7.47
N HIS A 103 16.94 -1.93 -8.17
CA HIS A 103 16.91 -1.97 -9.62
C HIS A 103 17.80 -0.84 -10.19
N ALA A 104 18.54 -1.11 -11.27
CA ALA A 104 19.56 -0.20 -11.80
C ALA A 104 19.00 1.16 -12.26
N LEU A 105 17.75 1.17 -12.72
CA LEU A 105 17.06 2.37 -13.21
C LEU A 105 16.22 3.10 -12.14
N ASN A 106 16.39 2.82 -10.85
CA ASN A 106 15.59 3.49 -9.80
C ASN A 106 15.77 5.03 -9.79
N PRO A 107 14.67 5.82 -9.70
CA PRO A 107 13.27 5.43 -9.82
C PRO A 107 12.95 4.97 -11.25
N VAL A 108 12.39 3.77 -11.40
CA VAL A 108 12.15 3.16 -12.72
C VAL A 108 11.07 3.87 -13.51
N LYS A 109 10.24 4.67 -12.84
CA LYS A 109 9.20 5.50 -13.43
C LYS A 109 8.89 6.69 -12.52
N ILE A 110 8.63 7.85 -13.15
CA ILE A 110 8.11 9.05 -12.49
C ILE A 110 6.78 9.44 -13.17
N ASP A 111 5.66 8.90 -12.67
CA ASP A 111 4.32 9.19 -13.19
C ASP A 111 3.24 8.99 -12.10
N PRO A 112 2.60 10.05 -11.59
CA PRO A 112 1.57 9.93 -10.54
C PRO A 112 0.32 9.18 -11.01
N ARG A 113 0.12 8.96 -12.32
CA ARG A 113 -1.04 8.25 -12.86
C ARG A 113 -0.96 6.74 -12.70
N SER A 114 0.22 6.20 -12.40
CA SER A 114 0.42 4.75 -12.43
C SER A 114 1.55 4.25 -11.55
N SER A 115 2.16 5.05 -10.67
CA SER A 115 3.32 4.60 -9.88
C SER A 115 2.92 3.90 -8.58
N ARG A 116 2.03 4.52 -7.79
CA ARG A 116 1.58 3.99 -6.49
C ARG A 116 0.79 2.71 -6.64
N SER A 117 1.17 1.66 -5.91
CA SER A 117 0.52 0.35 -5.99
C SER A 117 -0.95 0.41 -5.58
N ALA A 118 -1.79 -0.42 -6.20
CA ALA A 118 -3.20 -0.57 -5.88
C ALA A 118 -3.55 -2.03 -5.58
N GLY A 119 -2.66 -2.74 -4.88
CA GLY A 119 -2.83 -4.14 -4.49
C GLY A 119 -1.88 -5.12 -5.19
N PRO A 120 -2.10 -6.43 -5.01
CA PRO A 120 -1.26 -7.47 -5.58
C PRO A 120 -1.27 -7.47 -7.11
N PRO A 121 -0.11 -7.69 -7.77
CA PRO A 121 -0.09 -7.97 -9.20
C PRO A 121 -0.89 -9.23 -9.54
N LEU A 122 -1.60 -9.16 -10.66
CA LEU A 122 -2.51 -10.20 -11.13
C LEU A 122 -1.89 -10.90 -12.34
N ARG A 123 -1.97 -12.24 -12.39
CA ARG A 123 -1.63 -12.97 -13.60
C ARG A 123 -2.83 -13.06 -14.53
N TYR A 124 -2.61 -12.74 -15.81
CA TYR A 124 -3.60 -12.90 -16.88
C TYR A 124 -2.91 -13.46 -18.12
N GLY A 125 -3.13 -14.75 -18.39
CA GLY A 125 -2.30 -15.53 -19.32
C GLY A 125 -0.84 -15.52 -18.86
N GLU A 126 0.07 -15.28 -19.81
CA GLU A 126 1.51 -15.20 -19.56
C GLU A 126 1.97 -13.87 -18.93
N HIS A 127 1.07 -12.90 -18.82
CA HIS A 127 1.43 -11.55 -18.39
C HIS A 127 1.16 -11.33 -16.90
N LEU A 128 2.04 -10.56 -16.26
CA LEU A 128 1.80 -9.98 -14.95
C LEU A 128 1.27 -8.56 -15.13
N ILE A 129 0.17 -8.25 -14.45
CA ILE A 129 -0.51 -6.96 -14.48
C ILE A 129 -0.37 -6.33 -13.10
N ARG A 130 0.31 -5.19 -13.02
CA ARG A 130 0.45 -4.41 -11.79
C ARG A 130 -0.69 -3.38 -11.71
N PRO A 131 -1.62 -3.52 -10.75
CA PRO A 131 -2.59 -2.48 -10.47
C PRO A 131 -1.88 -1.30 -9.78
N ALA A 132 -2.17 -0.09 -10.23
CA ALA A 132 -1.66 1.15 -9.65
C ALA A 132 -2.77 2.17 -9.49
N GLN A 133 -2.61 3.12 -8.59
CA GLN A 133 -3.52 4.24 -8.40
C GLN A 133 -3.18 5.35 -9.38
N ASP A 134 -4.20 5.94 -10.00
CA ASP A 134 -4.06 7.27 -10.63
C ASP A 134 -4.22 8.35 -9.56
N CYS A 135 -3.12 9.01 -9.24
CA CYS A 135 -3.02 10.09 -8.26
C CYS A 135 -2.78 11.47 -8.92
N SER A 136 -2.96 11.60 -10.24
CA SER A 136 -2.69 12.86 -10.96
C SER A 136 -3.72 13.97 -10.71
N GLY A 137 -4.92 13.60 -10.25
CA GLY A 137 -5.99 14.51 -9.86
C GLY A 137 -6.23 14.45 -8.34
N GLU A 138 -7.43 14.04 -7.92
CA GLU A 138 -7.64 13.62 -6.54
C GLU A 138 -6.93 12.30 -6.27
N TYR A 139 -6.28 12.17 -5.11
CA TYR A 139 -5.71 10.92 -4.65
C TYR A 139 -6.76 9.80 -4.70
N GLY A 140 -6.42 8.69 -5.38
CA GLY A 140 -7.25 7.49 -5.41
C GLY A 140 -8.42 7.52 -6.38
N ALA A 141 -8.34 8.33 -7.45
CA ALA A 141 -9.46 8.53 -8.38
C ALA A 141 -9.92 7.23 -9.07
N ARG A 142 -8.99 6.34 -9.39
CA ARG A 142 -9.21 5.08 -10.13
C ARG A 142 -8.01 4.15 -10.01
N VAL A 143 -8.20 2.90 -10.40
CA VAL A 143 -7.12 1.93 -10.58
C VAL A 143 -6.74 1.85 -12.06
N VAL A 144 -5.44 1.88 -12.35
CA VAL A 144 -4.85 1.70 -13.67
C VAL A 144 -4.13 0.36 -13.70
N PHE A 145 -4.32 -0.40 -14.78
CA PHE A 145 -3.71 -1.71 -14.97
C PHE A 145 -2.51 -1.60 -15.91
N ASN A 146 -1.33 -1.91 -15.38
CA ASN A 146 -0.08 -1.86 -16.14
C ASN A 146 0.39 -3.29 -16.44
N ARG A 147 0.43 -3.68 -17.70
CA ARG A 147 1.04 -4.95 -18.11
C ARG A 147 2.55 -4.80 -18.08
N ILE A 148 3.23 -5.65 -17.32
CA ILE A 148 4.69 -5.72 -17.33
C ILE A 148 5.13 -6.37 -18.64
N ILE A 149 5.89 -5.63 -19.45
CA ILE A 149 6.43 -6.07 -20.74
C ILE A 149 7.85 -6.60 -20.56
N GLU A 150 8.68 -5.88 -19.80
CA GLU A 150 10.04 -6.27 -19.47
C GLU A 150 10.33 -5.94 -18.01
N LEU A 151 10.85 -6.90 -17.26
CA LEU A 151 11.27 -6.72 -15.87
C LEU A 151 12.48 -7.61 -15.58
N THR A 152 13.65 -6.98 -15.56
CA THR A 152 14.95 -7.57 -15.24
C THR A 152 15.68 -6.63 -14.28
N PRO A 153 16.77 -7.03 -13.61
CA PRO A 153 17.52 -6.12 -12.72
C PRO A 153 18.00 -4.80 -13.38
N GLU A 154 18.17 -4.80 -14.71
CA GLU A 154 18.68 -3.66 -15.48
C GLU A 154 17.63 -2.95 -16.33
N LYS A 155 16.45 -3.54 -16.54
CA LYS A 155 15.43 -3.01 -17.45
C LYS A 155 14.03 -3.16 -16.90
N PHE A 156 13.24 -2.12 -17.11
CA PHE A 156 11.84 -2.07 -16.74
C PHE A 156 11.01 -1.38 -17.82
N HIS A 157 9.95 -2.05 -18.29
CA HIS A 157 8.93 -1.47 -19.16
C HIS A 157 7.57 -2.07 -18.82
N GLU A 158 6.57 -1.20 -18.67
CA GLU A 158 5.17 -1.59 -18.50
C GLU A 158 4.26 -0.70 -19.34
N GLU A 159 3.14 -1.27 -19.79
CA GLU A 159 2.17 -0.58 -20.64
C GLU A 159 0.80 -0.56 -19.97
N VAL A 160 0.13 0.61 -20.00
CA VAL A 160 -1.24 0.73 -19.53
C VAL A 160 -2.15 -0.03 -20.49
N ILE A 161 -2.89 -1.01 -19.97
CA ILE A 161 -3.82 -1.85 -20.74
C ILE A 161 -5.29 -1.59 -20.40
N GLY A 162 -5.56 -0.77 -19.39
CA GLY A 162 -6.93 -0.43 -18.99
C GLY A 162 -6.98 0.27 -17.65
N GLU A 163 -8.19 0.66 -17.26
CA GLU A 163 -8.48 1.32 -16.00
C GLU A 163 -9.82 0.80 -15.43
N LEU A 164 -9.94 0.81 -14.11
CA LEU A 164 -11.17 0.60 -13.37
C LEU A 164 -11.56 1.92 -12.72
N LYS A 165 -12.65 2.50 -13.22
CA LYS A 165 -13.23 3.75 -12.71
C LYS A 165 -14.33 3.45 -11.67
N PRO A 166 -14.52 4.33 -10.67
CA PRO A 166 -15.71 4.27 -9.84
C PRO A 166 -16.97 4.45 -10.69
N ASP A 167 -18.03 3.69 -10.38
CA ASP A 167 -19.35 3.93 -10.94
C ASP A 167 -19.94 5.20 -10.27
N PRO A 168 -20.26 6.27 -11.02
CA PRO A 168 -20.84 7.48 -10.47
C PRO A 168 -22.18 7.25 -9.76
N ASN A 169 -22.93 6.21 -10.14
CA ASN A 169 -24.20 5.82 -9.52
C ASN A 169 -24.02 4.70 -8.47
N GLY A 170 -22.79 4.24 -8.28
CA GLY A 170 -22.46 3.18 -7.35
C GLY A 170 -22.30 3.69 -5.90
N PRO A 171 -22.07 2.77 -4.95
CA PRO A 171 -21.90 3.11 -3.54
C PRO A 171 -20.59 3.85 -3.23
N TYR A 172 -19.60 3.82 -4.13
CA TYR A 172 -18.27 4.41 -3.95
C TYR A 172 -17.86 5.28 -5.14
N PRO A 173 -18.56 6.40 -5.39
CA PRO A 173 -18.35 7.22 -6.60
C PRO A 173 -17.08 8.09 -6.52
N ALA A 174 -16.46 8.24 -5.34
CA ALA A 174 -15.39 9.21 -5.12
C ALA A 174 -13.97 8.67 -5.40
N GLY A 175 -13.82 7.37 -5.67
CA GLY A 175 -12.53 6.78 -5.99
C GLY A 175 -12.43 5.30 -5.68
N LEU A 176 -11.41 4.65 -6.23
CA LEU A 176 -11.05 3.25 -5.99
C LEU A 176 -9.54 3.17 -5.73
N HIS A 177 -9.15 2.59 -4.59
CA HIS A 177 -7.77 2.67 -4.10
C HIS A 177 -6.95 1.40 -4.26
N THR A 178 -7.60 0.24 -4.08
CA THR A 178 -6.91 -1.05 -4.07
C THR A 178 -7.85 -2.10 -4.64
N ILE A 179 -7.29 -3.02 -5.40
CA ILE A 179 -7.95 -4.21 -5.88
C ILE A 179 -7.12 -5.43 -5.47
N CYS A 180 -7.78 -6.44 -4.93
CA CYS A 180 -7.19 -7.75 -4.73
C CYS A 180 -8.13 -8.81 -5.32
N ARG A 181 -7.54 -9.92 -5.79
CA ARG A 181 -8.27 -11.04 -6.36
C ARG A 181 -7.83 -12.34 -5.69
N THR A 182 -8.79 -13.18 -5.38
CA THR A 182 -8.56 -14.56 -4.97
C THR A 182 -9.56 -15.47 -5.67
N GLY A 183 -9.07 -16.46 -6.42
CA GLY A 183 -9.89 -17.28 -7.30
C GLY A 183 -10.74 -16.43 -8.25
N ASP A 184 -12.05 -16.59 -8.16
CA ASP A 184 -13.05 -15.89 -9.00
C ASP A 184 -13.64 -14.64 -8.33
N VAL A 185 -13.12 -14.26 -7.15
CA VAL A 185 -13.59 -13.11 -6.39
C VAL A 185 -12.57 -11.98 -6.49
N ALA A 186 -13.04 -10.78 -6.80
CA ALA A 186 -12.28 -9.54 -6.68
C ALA A 186 -12.90 -8.67 -5.58
N VAL A 187 -12.05 -8.09 -4.74
CA VAL A 187 -12.43 -7.12 -3.72
C VAL A 187 -11.77 -5.79 -4.08
N VAL A 188 -12.57 -4.72 -4.06
CA VAL A 188 -12.12 -3.37 -4.40
C VAL A 188 -12.38 -2.45 -3.22
N ASP A 189 -11.36 -1.73 -2.77
CA ASP A 189 -11.49 -0.68 -1.77
C ASP A 189 -11.98 0.62 -2.44
N GLY A 190 -13.18 1.06 -2.04
CA GLY A 190 -13.88 2.20 -2.62
C GLY A 190 -14.02 3.37 -1.65
N LYS A 191 -13.92 4.58 -2.19
CA LYS A 191 -14.05 5.84 -1.47
C LYS A 191 -15.45 6.43 -1.69
N ALA A 192 -16.08 6.85 -0.61
CA ALA A 192 -17.32 7.62 -0.62
C ALA A 192 -17.26 8.73 0.42
N TYR A 193 -17.84 9.89 0.09
CA TYR A 193 -18.04 10.96 1.06
C TYR A 193 -19.41 10.78 1.72
N VAL A 194 -19.42 10.48 3.02
CA VAL A 194 -20.65 10.31 3.80
C VAL A 194 -20.72 11.36 4.91
N ILE A 195 -21.87 11.99 5.07
CA ILE A 195 -22.12 12.90 6.20
C ILE A 195 -22.56 12.04 7.38
N ASN A 196 -21.70 11.90 8.38
CA ASN A 196 -22.03 11.22 9.63
C ASN A 196 -22.15 12.24 10.77
N ALA A 197 -23.39 12.64 11.07
CA ALA A 197 -23.70 13.62 12.12
C ALA A 197 -23.17 13.20 13.50
N LYS A 198 -23.22 11.91 13.83
CA LYS A 198 -22.70 11.38 15.10
C LYS A 198 -21.17 11.54 15.17
N ALA A 199 -20.46 11.19 14.10
CA ALA A 199 -19.00 11.37 14.03
C ALA A 199 -18.58 12.84 14.11
N LEU A 200 -19.36 13.75 13.50
CA LEU A 200 -19.16 15.20 13.63
C LEU A 200 -19.33 15.67 15.07
N LEU A 201 -20.40 15.26 15.75
CA LEU A 201 -20.64 15.57 17.15
C LEU A 201 -19.53 15.02 18.06
N THR A 202 -19.07 13.79 17.83
CA THR A 202 -17.95 13.20 18.59
C THR A 202 -16.66 13.98 18.39
N LYS A 203 -16.30 14.35 17.16
CA LYS A 203 -15.11 15.18 16.87
C LYS A 203 -15.20 16.56 17.52
N TYR A 204 -16.39 17.17 17.48
CA TYR A 204 -16.63 18.47 18.09
C TYR A 204 -16.48 18.41 19.62
N ALA A 205 -17.09 17.41 20.27
CA ALA A 205 -16.96 17.17 21.70
C ALA A 205 -15.50 16.93 22.11
N ALA A 206 -14.75 16.13 21.35
CA ALA A 206 -13.32 15.89 21.59
C ALA A 206 -12.49 17.18 21.50
N ARG A 207 -12.73 18.03 20.49
CA ARG A 207 -12.07 19.34 20.36
C ARG A 207 -12.39 20.29 21.52
N LEU A 208 -13.63 20.30 22.00
CA LEU A 208 -14.01 21.09 23.18
C LEU A 208 -13.32 20.60 24.45
N ALA A 209 -13.23 19.29 24.65
CA ALA A 209 -12.52 18.70 25.79
C ALA A 209 -11.02 19.06 25.76
N GLN A 210 -10.39 18.98 24.58
CA GLN A 210 -8.98 19.33 24.40
C GLN A 210 -8.71 20.82 24.69
N ARG A 211 -9.57 21.73 24.18
CA ARG A 211 -9.49 23.17 24.51
C ARG A 211 -9.66 23.45 26.00
N ARG A 212 -10.58 22.74 26.68
CA ARG A 212 -10.77 22.89 28.14
C ARG A 212 -9.52 22.48 28.92
N LEU A 213 -8.87 21.38 28.51
CA LEU A 213 -7.61 20.92 29.10
C LEU A 213 -6.48 21.93 28.89
N GLU A 214 -6.33 22.50 27.69
CA GLU A 214 -5.35 23.55 27.39
C GLU A 214 -5.58 24.80 28.24
N ILE A 215 -6.82 25.27 28.36
CA ILE A 215 -7.16 26.43 29.20
C ILE A 215 -6.87 26.16 30.69
N SER A 216 -7.13 24.94 31.17
CA SER A 216 -6.83 24.58 32.57
C SER A 216 -5.32 24.55 32.87
N ARG A 217 -4.49 24.11 31.91
CA ARG A 217 -3.02 24.13 32.06
C ARG A 217 -2.44 25.54 32.11
N VAL A 218 -2.97 26.47 31.32
CA VAL A 218 -2.55 27.88 31.32
C VAL A 218 -2.91 28.60 32.62
N LYS A 219 -3.96 28.17 33.33
CA LYS A 219 -4.37 28.76 34.62
C LYS A 219 -3.63 28.21 35.84
N THR A 220 -2.80 27.17 35.66
CA THR A 220 -2.07 26.50 36.76
C THR A 220 -0.56 26.78 36.71
N GLN A 221 -0.12 27.69 35.82
CA GLN A 221 1.21 28.32 35.81
C GLN A 221 1.07 29.77 36.28
#